data_AF-A0A0E3YZS2-F1
#
_entry.id   AF-A0A0E3YZS2-F1
#
_cell.length_a   1.000
_cell.length_b   1.000
_cell.length_c   1.000
_cell.angle_alpha   90.00
_cell.angle_beta   90.00
_cell.angle_gamma   90.00
#
_symmetry.space_group_name_H-M   'P 1'
#
loop_
_entity.id
_entity.type
_entity.pdbx_description
1 polymer ?
#
loop_
_entity_poly.entity_id
_entity_poly.type
_entity_poly.pdbx_seq_one_letter_code
_entity_poly.pdbx_strand_id
1 'polypeptide(L)'
;MQRRLSPLCSVLLLALAVATFAPAAVAQSSGRTAMEQQMTPEEFKAAGLHKLSAEELAALHDWVQRQQSGVAGTASPATTPAPAAAPLPADAAVAAGAAALSAAEIERIREEAREEGRKEVKETNRGFFDFGSDEPIKSTLVGEFRGFAKGNRYTLANGQVWEQVEPARLEGVKRTDPAVTIKPGLLNVWFLRIDGYNTPAKVRRIK
;
A
#
# COMPACT_ATOMS: atom_id res chain seq x y z
N MET A 1 37.44 -25.56 -29.77
CA MET A 1 38.03 -26.75 -29.13
C MET A 1 39.27 -26.32 -28.35
N GLN A 2 39.38 -26.76 -27.08
CA GLN A 2 40.50 -26.76 -26.09
C GLN A 2 39.83 -26.58 -24.69
N ARG A 3 39.20 -27.65 -24.14
CA ARG A 3 39.70 -28.55 -23.05
C ARG A 3 39.94 -27.79 -21.73
N ARG A 4 39.03 -27.76 -20.73
CA ARG A 4 38.58 -28.77 -19.74
C ARG A 4 39.70 -29.51 -18.97
N LEU A 5 39.59 -29.37 -17.64
CA LEU A 5 39.90 -30.28 -16.52
C LEU A 5 41.25 -30.21 -15.78
N SER A 6 41.09 -29.97 -14.46
CA SER A 6 41.90 -30.06 -13.24
C SER A 6 42.94 -31.19 -13.13
N PRO A 7 43.74 -31.23 -12.04
CA PRO A 7 43.36 -32.17 -10.97
C PRO A 7 43.77 -31.77 -9.53
N LEU A 8 43.02 -32.36 -8.60
CA LEU A 8 43.37 -32.61 -7.20
C LEU A 8 44.82 -33.09 -7.03
N CYS A 9 45.61 -32.48 -6.14
CA CYS A 9 46.66 -33.13 -5.33
C CYS A 9 47.48 -32.09 -4.55
N SER A 10 47.03 -31.71 -3.36
CA SER A 10 47.92 -31.54 -2.19
C SER A 10 47.07 -31.24 -0.97
N VAL A 11 46.36 -32.29 -0.56
CA VAL A 11 46.09 -32.52 0.85
C VAL A 11 47.45 -32.69 1.51
N LEU A 12 47.94 -31.65 2.18
CA LEU A 12 48.95 -31.78 3.23
C LEU A 12 48.36 -31.17 4.51
N LEU A 13 47.51 -31.97 5.14
CA LEU A 13 47.19 -31.85 6.56
C LEU A 13 48.45 -32.17 7.38
N LEU A 14 48.93 -31.26 8.23
CA LEU A 14 49.31 -31.63 9.60
C LEU A 14 49.57 -30.41 10.53
N ALA A 15 48.82 -30.43 11.65
CA ALA A 15 49.13 -29.96 13.01
C ALA A 15 49.28 -28.45 13.28
N LEU A 16 48.35 -27.81 13.99
CA LEU A 16 48.02 -27.89 15.43
C LEU A 16 48.68 -26.73 16.20
N ALA A 17 47.91 -25.68 16.47
CA ALA A 17 48.08 -24.82 17.64
C ALA A 17 46.70 -24.46 18.18
N VAL A 18 46.24 -25.27 19.12
CA VAL A 18 45.13 -24.95 20.03
C VAL A 18 45.63 -23.90 21.01
N ALA A 19 44.99 -22.73 21.06
CA ALA A 19 45.04 -21.85 22.23
C ALA A 19 43.80 -20.95 22.30
N THR A 20 43.05 -21.15 23.39
CA THR A 20 42.09 -20.25 24.06
C THR A 20 40.82 -19.86 23.32
N PHE A 21 39.80 -20.71 23.49
CA PHE A 21 38.40 -20.35 23.35
C PHE A 21 37.96 -19.58 24.62
N ALA A 22 37.89 -18.25 24.53
CA ALA A 22 37.14 -17.45 25.48
C ALA A 22 35.69 -17.33 24.94
N PRO A 23 34.65 -17.66 25.72
CA PRO A 23 33.29 -17.33 25.32
C PRO A 23 33.13 -15.82 25.55
N ALA A 24 33.57 -15.01 24.59
CA ALA A 24 32.95 -13.70 24.44
C ALA A 24 31.49 -14.02 24.14
N ALA A 25 30.60 -13.63 25.05
CA ALA A 25 29.18 -13.59 24.79
C ALA A 25 29.00 -12.84 23.47
N VAL A 26 28.78 -13.59 22.39
CA VAL A 26 28.34 -13.03 21.13
C VAL A 26 26.91 -12.58 21.43
N ALA A 27 26.79 -11.37 21.97
CA ALA A 27 25.60 -10.57 21.78
C ALA A 27 25.39 -10.58 20.27
N GLN A 28 24.32 -11.24 19.85
CA GLN A 28 24.00 -11.46 18.44
C GLN A 28 23.82 -10.08 17.78
N SER A 29 24.91 -9.54 17.25
CA SER A 29 24.93 -8.36 16.38
C SER A 29 24.81 -8.77 14.91
N SER A 30 24.32 -9.99 14.66
CA SER A 30 24.08 -10.53 13.32
C SER A 30 23.13 -9.66 12.49
N GLY A 31 22.28 -8.85 13.15
CA GLY A 31 21.35 -7.93 12.48
C GLY A 31 21.95 -6.60 12.04
N ARG A 32 22.98 -6.09 12.73
CA ARG A 32 23.59 -4.80 12.40
C ARG A 32 24.41 -4.89 11.11
N THR A 33 25.17 -5.98 10.96
CA THR A 33 26.01 -6.21 9.78
C THR A 33 25.24 -6.68 8.54
N ALA A 34 24.12 -7.38 8.69
CA ALA A 34 23.39 -7.93 7.54
C ALA A 34 22.75 -6.84 6.67
N MET A 35 22.12 -5.83 7.30
CA MET A 35 21.51 -4.70 6.57
C MET A 35 22.58 -3.72 6.05
N GLU A 36 23.64 -3.45 6.82
CA GLU A 36 24.78 -2.60 6.39
C GLU A 36 25.60 -3.26 5.25
N GLN A 37 25.55 -4.60 5.11
CA GLN A 37 26.12 -5.29 3.95
C GLN A 37 25.20 -5.24 2.72
N GLN A 38 23.89 -5.07 2.91
CA GLN A 38 22.91 -4.96 1.82
C GLN A 38 22.66 -3.51 1.39
N MET A 39 22.91 -2.53 2.24
CA MET A 39 22.72 -1.10 1.98
C MET A 39 24.01 -0.32 2.26
N THR A 40 24.43 0.51 1.30
CA THR A 40 25.54 1.43 1.50
C THR A 40 25.19 2.51 2.54
N PRO A 41 26.16 3.15 3.21
CA PRO A 41 25.91 4.21 4.19
C PRO A 41 25.16 5.41 3.59
N GLU A 42 25.35 5.68 2.30
CA GLU A 42 24.62 6.71 1.55
C GLU A 42 23.13 6.34 1.42
N GLU A 43 22.82 5.09 1.09
CA GLU A 43 21.44 4.59 1.02
C GLU A 43 20.77 4.55 2.39
N PHE A 44 21.51 4.22 3.44
CA PHE A 44 21.02 4.27 4.82
C PHE A 44 20.63 5.69 5.24
N LYS A 45 21.42 6.69 4.83
CA LYS A 45 21.13 8.11 5.07
C LYS A 45 19.96 8.60 4.22
N ALA A 46 19.93 8.24 2.94
CA ALA A 46 18.88 8.60 1.99
C ALA A 46 17.52 8.00 2.38
N ALA A 47 17.51 6.77 2.90
CA ALA A 47 16.32 6.12 3.44
C ALA A 47 15.88 6.71 4.79
N GLY A 48 16.66 7.64 5.37
CA GLY A 48 16.31 8.33 6.61
C GLY A 48 16.50 7.50 7.87
N LEU A 49 17.05 6.28 7.79
CA LEU A 49 17.25 5.37 8.93
C LEU A 49 18.25 5.93 9.96
N HIS A 50 19.12 6.86 9.56
CA HIS A 50 20.04 7.58 10.45
C HIS A 50 19.35 8.43 11.53
N LYS A 51 18.05 8.69 11.41
CA LYS A 51 17.25 9.43 12.40
C LYS A 51 16.68 8.55 13.49
N LEU A 52 16.68 7.23 13.28
CA LEU A 52 16.20 6.25 14.25
C LEU A 52 17.30 5.96 15.26
N SER A 53 16.91 5.81 16.52
CA SER A 53 17.81 5.37 17.58
C SER A 53 18.24 3.91 17.35
N ALA A 54 19.30 3.49 18.05
CA ALA A 54 19.80 2.12 17.96
C ALA A 54 18.75 1.08 18.39
N GLU A 55 17.88 1.43 19.34
CA GLU A 55 16.80 0.55 19.83
C GLU A 55 15.67 0.43 18.79
N GLU A 56 15.28 1.54 18.17
CA GLU A 56 14.25 1.54 17.12
C GLU A 56 14.71 0.77 15.87
N LEU A 57 15.98 0.91 15.49
CA LEU A 57 16.57 0.15 14.39
C LEU A 57 16.59 -1.36 14.67
N ALA A 58 16.86 -1.76 15.92
CA ALA A 58 16.81 -3.17 16.33
C ALA A 58 15.38 -3.72 16.24
N ALA A 59 14.39 -2.96 16.73
CA ALA A 59 12.98 -3.35 16.66
C ALA A 59 12.49 -3.49 15.21
N LEU A 60 12.91 -2.59 14.32
CA LEU A 60 12.62 -2.65 12.88
C LEU A 60 13.25 -3.89 12.24
N HIS A 61 14.52 -4.18 12.52
CA HIS A 61 15.21 -5.36 12.00
C HIS A 61 14.49 -6.66 12.43
N ASP A 62 14.12 -6.77 13.71
CA ASP A 62 13.44 -7.96 14.22
C ASP A 62 12.07 -8.15 13.59
N TRP A 63 11.34 -7.06 13.32
CA TRP A 63 10.07 -7.13 12.59
C TRP A 63 10.27 -7.60 11.14
N VAL A 64 11.25 -7.04 10.43
CA VAL A 64 11.57 -7.42 9.04
C VAL A 64 11.95 -8.90 8.95
N GLN A 65 12.70 -9.42 9.92
CA GLN A 65 13.07 -10.85 9.96
C GLN A 65 11.88 -11.76 10.24
N ARG A 66 10.97 -11.36 11.14
CA ARG A 66 9.72 -12.09 11.37
C ARG A 66 8.84 -12.14 10.13
N GLN A 67 8.77 -11.05 9.37
CA GLN A 67 7.97 -10.98 8.14
C GLN A 67 8.52 -11.91 7.04
N GLN A 68 9.85 -12.01 6.93
CA GLN A 68 10.51 -12.93 5.99
C GLN A 68 10.39 -14.40 6.41
N SER A 69 10.41 -14.65 7.73
CA SER A 69 10.22 -15.98 8.29
C SER A 69 8.78 -16.48 8.15
N GLY A 70 7.79 -15.59 8.05
CA GLY A 70 6.37 -15.92 7.86
C GLY A 70 6.04 -16.65 6.54
N VAL A 71 7.00 -16.79 5.63
CA VAL A 71 6.85 -17.53 4.36
C VAL A 71 7.60 -18.87 4.38
N ALA A 72 8.37 -19.16 5.42
CA ALA A 72 9.19 -20.36 5.55
C ALA A 72 8.83 -21.15 6.80
N GLY A 73 7.81 -21.99 6.67
CA GLY A 73 7.69 -23.20 7.47
C GLY A 73 7.00 -23.02 8.83
N THR A 74 5.77 -23.49 8.87
CA THR A 74 5.24 -24.24 10.02
C THR A 74 6.21 -25.38 10.36
N ALA A 75 7.24 -25.08 11.15
CA ALA A 75 8.06 -26.06 11.85
C ALA A 75 7.84 -25.83 13.35
N SER A 76 6.77 -26.45 13.83
CA SER A 76 6.45 -26.59 15.24
C SER A 76 7.63 -27.27 15.96
N PRO A 77 8.14 -26.76 17.09
CA PRO A 77 9.07 -27.52 17.91
C PRO A 77 8.24 -28.49 18.75
N ALA A 78 7.94 -29.66 18.19
CA ALA A 78 7.43 -30.79 18.96
C ALA A 78 8.56 -31.81 19.11
N THR A 79 9.19 -31.82 20.28
CA THR A 79 9.92 -32.99 20.78
C THR A 79 8.91 -34.10 21.08
N THR A 80 9.04 -35.19 20.32
CA THR A 80 8.44 -36.56 20.31
C THR A 80 8.34 -37.22 21.72
N PRO A 81 7.48 -38.24 22.02
CA PRO A 81 7.11 -39.33 21.11
C PRO A 81 5.65 -39.85 21.06
N ALA A 82 5.43 -40.56 19.95
CA ALA A 82 4.28 -41.39 19.59
C ALA A 82 3.88 -42.42 20.68
N PRO A 83 2.64 -42.95 20.60
CA PRO A 83 2.52 -44.25 19.93
C PRO A 83 1.41 -44.30 18.86
N ALA A 84 1.51 -45.37 18.07
CA ALA A 84 0.80 -45.64 16.84
C ALA A 84 -0.73 -45.75 16.96
N ALA A 85 -1.44 -45.21 15.96
CA ALA A 85 -2.57 -45.86 15.29
C ALA A 85 -3.02 -45.01 14.09
N ALA A 86 -2.66 -45.43 12.89
CA ALA A 86 -3.50 -45.20 11.72
C ALA A 86 -4.48 -46.40 11.64
N PRO A 87 -5.71 -46.20 11.16
CA PRO A 87 -5.89 -46.00 9.72
C PRO A 87 -6.88 -44.87 9.36
N LEU A 88 -6.50 -44.10 8.34
CA LEU A 88 -7.42 -43.42 7.43
C LEU A 88 -8.19 -44.50 6.62
N PRO A 89 -9.43 -44.29 6.14
CA PRO A 89 -9.64 -43.28 5.10
C PRO A 89 -11.00 -42.58 5.04
N ALA A 90 -11.01 -41.56 4.16
CA ALA A 90 -12.16 -41.04 3.44
C ALA A 90 -13.12 -40.09 4.18
N ASP A 91 -12.72 -38.81 4.24
CA ASP A 91 -13.57 -37.74 3.70
C ASP A 91 -12.68 -36.65 3.11
N ALA A 92 -11.97 -37.05 2.05
CA ALA A 92 -11.23 -36.17 1.15
C ALA A 92 -12.21 -35.49 0.16
N ALA A 93 -13.24 -34.81 0.68
CA ALA A 93 -14.28 -34.18 -0.14
C ALA A 93 -14.44 -32.66 0.08
N VAL A 94 -13.60 -32.00 0.89
CA VAL A 94 -13.56 -30.52 0.97
C VAL A 94 -12.34 -29.93 0.27
N ALA A 95 -11.44 -30.77 -0.28
CA ALA A 95 -10.23 -30.31 -0.97
C ALA A 95 -10.36 -30.13 -2.50
N ALA A 96 -11.57 -30.20 -3.07
CA ALA A 96 -11.77 -30.05 -4.52
C ALA A 96 -12.15 -28.61 -4.96
N GLY A 97 -12.43 -27.69 -4.01
CA GLY A 97 -12.79 -26.31 -4.35
C GLY A 97 -11.63 -25.30 -4.41
N ALA A 98 -10.43 -25.67 -3.92
CA ALA A 98 -9.32 -24.73 -3.74
C ALA A 98 -8.16 -24.89 -4.74
N ALA A 99 -8.19 -25.90 -5.63
CA ALA A 99 -7.01 -26.33 -6.38
C ALA A 99 -6.98 -25.97 -7.89
N ALA A 100 -7.91 -25.16 -8.41
CA ALA A 100 -7.86 -24.82 -9.85
C ALA A 100 -8.39 -23.41 -10.18
N LEU A 101 -7.95 -22.38 -9.46
CA LEU A 101 -7.78 -21.08 -10.13
C LEU A 101 -6.48 -21.22 -10.93
N SER A 102 -6.60 -21.46 -12.24
CA SER A 102 -5.42 -21.53 -13.12
C SER A 102 -4.56 -20.29 -12.93
N ALA A 103 -3.24 -20.37 -13.17
CA ALA A 103 -2.37 -19.19 -13.07
C ALA A 103 -2.88 -18.00 -13.94
N ALA A 104 -3.59 -18.30 -15.03
CA ALA A 104 -4.28 -17.32 -15.86
C ALA A 104 -5.52 -16.70 -15.18
N GLU A 105 -6.27 -17.48 -14.41
CA GLU A 105 -7.41 -17.01 -13.62
C GLU A 105 -6.96 -16.13 -12.45
N ILE A 106 -5.86 -16.51 -11.78
CA ILE A 106 -5.25 -15.70 -10.72
C ILE A 106 -4.73 -14.37 -11.28
N GLU A 107 -4.10 -14.39 -12.46
CA GLU A 107 -3.64 -13.17 -13.11
C GLU A 107 -4.80 -12.29 -13.58
N ARG A 108 -5.88 -12.87 -14.11
CA ARG A 108 -7.10 -12.13 -14.46
C ARG A 108 -7.74 -11.47 -13.24
N ILE A 109 -7.86 -12.18 -12.12
CA ILE A 109 -8.40 -11.63 -10.87
C ILE A 109 -7.51 -10.48 -10.33
N ARG A 110 -6.18 -10.61 -10.43
CA ARG A 110 -5.24 -9.55 -10.04
C ARG A 110 -5.32 -8.35 -10.96
N GLU A 111 -5.45 -8.56 -12.26
CA GLU A 111 -5.59 -7.50 -13.25
C GLU A 111 -6.91 -6.76 -13.07
N GLU A 112 -8.01 -7.49 -12.87
CA GLU A 112 -9.32 -6.94 -12.53
C GLU A 112 -9.27 -6.12 -11.24
N ALA A 113 -8.66 -6.65 -10.17
CA ALA A 113 -8.47 -5.91 -8.92
C ALA A 113 -7.58 -4.66 -9.07
N ARG A 114 -6.55 -4.70 -9.93
CA ARG A 114 -5.72 -3.51 -10.26
C ARG A 114 -6.51 -2.48 -11.05
N GLU A 115 -7.36 -2.92 -11.97
CA GLU A 115 -8.24 -2.03 -12.74
C GLU A 115 -9.31 -1.38 -11.90
N GLU A 116 -9.97 -2.15 -11.03
CA GLU A 116 -10.93 -1.64 -10.06
C GLU A 116 -10.26 -0.66 -9.09
N GLY A 117 -9.09 -1.00 -8.55
CA GLY A 117 -8.33 -0.08 -7.70
C GLY A 117 -7.95 1.22 -8.42
N ARG A 118 -7.56 1.15 -9.71
CA ARG A 118 -7.32 2.37 -10.52
C ARG A 118 -8.59 3.19 -10.73
N LYS A 119 -9.73 2.55 -10.98
CA LYS A 119 -11.03 3.22 -11.16
C LYS A 119 -11.48 3.88 -9.86
N GLU A 120 -11.38 3.18 -8.74
CA GLU A 120 -11.72 3.69 -7.40
C GLU A 120 -10.88 4.90 -7.02
N VAL A 121 -9.56 4.85 -7.26
CA VAL A 121 -8.66 6.00 -7.01
C VAL A 121 -9.04 7.17 -7.90
N LYS A 122 -9.35 6.94 -9.18
CA LYS A 122 -9.73 8.00 -10.13
C LYS A 122 -11.06 8.64 -9.76
N GLU A 123 -12.05 7.86 -9.32
CA GLU A 123 -13.36 8.37 -8.90
C GLU A 123 -13.28 9.09 -7.54
N THR A 124 -12.57 8.51 -6.58
CA THR A 124 -12.39 9.07 -5.23
C THR A 124 -11.58 10.36 -5.25
N ASN A 125 -10.51 10.42 -6.06
CA ASN A 125 -9.66 11.62 -6.19
C ASN A 125 -10.19 12.63 -7.21
N ARG A 126 -11.34 12.37 -7.85
CA ARG A 126 -11.92 13.31 -8.82
C ARG A 126 -12.19 14.65 -8.17
N GLY A 127 -11.75 15.72 -8.80
CA GLY A 127 -11.81 17.07 -8.23
C GLY A 127 -10.59 17.51 -7.43
N PHE A 128 -9.60 16.63 -7.23
CA PHE A 128 -8.31 16.95 -6.60
C PHE A 128 -7.20 16.86 -7.66
N PHE A 129 -6.42 17.93 -7.85
CA PHE A 129 -5.26 18.08 -8.77
C PHE A 129 -5.18 17.09 -9.94
N ASP A 130 -5.65 17.48 -11.14
CA ASP A 130 -5.52 16.78 -12.44
C ASP A 130 -5.91 15.29 -12.53
N PHE A 131 -6.33 14.65 -11.43
CA PHE A 131 -6.38 13.18 -11.32
C PHE A 131 -7.73 12.56 -11.75
N GLY A 132 -8.49 13.20 -12.65
CA GLY A 132 -9.87 12.81 -12.98
C GLY A 132 -10.26 13.01 -14.45
N SER A 133 -11.38 12.39 -14.87
CA SER A 133 -11.97 12.62 -16.20
C SER A 133 -12.68 13.99 -16.29
N ASP A 134 -12.84 14.50 -17.52
CA ASP A 134 -13.57 15.74 -17.84
C ASP A 134 -15.10 15.62 -17.59
N GLU A 135 -15.57 14.45 -17.21
CA GLU A 135 -17.01 14.20 -17.03
C GLU A 135 -17.58 15.04 -15.88
N PRO A 136 -18.78 15.63 -16.06
CA PRO A 136 -19.44 16.36 -14.98
C PRO A 136 -19.70 15.48 -13.74
N ILE A 137 -19.43 16.00 -12.55
CA ILE A 137 -19.83 15.41 -11.28
C ILE A 137 -21.27 15.86 -10.99
N LYS A 138 -22.23 14.93 -11.08
CA LYS A 138 -23.61 15.17 -10.65
C LYS A 138 -23.76 14.71 -9.21
N SER A 139 -24.21 15.57 -8.32
CA SER A 139 -24.44 15.24 -6.91
C SER A 139 -25.55 16.11 -6.34
N THR A 140 -25.82 15.95 -5.06
CA THR A 140 -26.79 16.75 -4.31
C THR A 140 -26.04 17.49 -3.20
N LEU A 141 -26.30 18.78 -3.02
CA LEU A 141 -25.76 19.49 -1.86
C LEU A 141 -26.46 19.01 -0.60
N VAL A 142 -25.75 18.99 0.52
CA VAL A 142 -26.31 18.64 1.82
C VAL A 142 -26.63 19.92 2.58
N GLY A 143 -27.89 20.06 3.01
CA GLY A 143 -28.37 21.15 3.84
C GLY A 143 -28.93 22.35 3.06
N GLU A 144 -28.97 23.50 3.73
CA GLU A 144 -29.56 24.72 3.17
C GLU A 144 -28.55 25.50 2.31
N PHE A 145 -28.84 25.60 1.02
CA PHE A 145 -28.14 26.47 0.08
C PHE A 145 -28.80 27.84 0.05
N ARG A 146 -28.04 28.89 0.41
CA ARG A 146 -28.47 30.29 0.49
C ARG A 146 -27.95 31.18 -0.65
N GLY A 147 -27.45 30.57 -1.72
CA GLY A 147 -26.79 31.28 -2.81
C GLY A 147 -25.27 31.16 -2.77
N PHE A 148 -24.65 31.67 -3.84
CA PHE A 148 -23.20 31.71 -3.97
C PHE A 148 -22.61 32.91 -3.23
N ALA A 149 -21.61 32.67 -2.39
CA ALA A 149 -20.80 33.70 -1.76
C ALA A 149 -19.36 33.22 -1.60
N LYS A 150 -18.39 34.13 -1.80
CA LYS A 150 -16.96 33.81 -1.70
C LYS A 150 -16.63 33.23 -0.32
N GLY A 151 -15.89 32.12 -0.29
CA GLY A 151 -15.52 31.43 0.96
C GLY A 151 -16.60 30.50 1.51
N ASN A 152 -17.77 30.39 0.88
CA ASN A 152 -18.74 29.36 1.23
C ASN A 152 -18.17 27.97 0.93
N ARG A 153 -18.48 27.03 1.83
CA ARG A 153 -18.17 25.61 1.70
C ARG A 153 -19.43 24.84 1.39
N TYR A 154 -19.33 23.95 0.42
CA TYR A 154 -20.40 23.16 -0.14
C TYR A 154 -20.08 21.70 0.09
N THR A 155 -20.88 21.05 0.93
CA THR A 155 -20.79 19.61 1.18
C THR A 155 -21.73 18.89 0.23
N LEU A 156 -21.19 17.95 -0.54
CA LEU A 156 -21.96 17.08 -1.42
C LEU A 156 -22.42 15.82 -0.67
N ALA A 157 -23.46 15.17 -1.17
CA ALA A 157 -24.01 13.94 -0.60
C ALA A 157 -23.02 12.77 -0.58
N ASN A 158 -22.01 12.78 -1.46
CA ASN A 158 -20.91 11.82 -1.47
C ASN A 158 -19.80 12.14 -0.45
N GLY A 159 -20.00 13.14 0.43
CA GLY A 159 -19.06 13.54 1.47
C GLY A 159 -17.94 14.48 1.01
N GLN A 160 -17.86 14.79 -0.29
CA GLN A 160 -16.87 15.73 -0.82
C GLN A 160 -17.18 17.16 -0.38
N VAL A 161 -16.14 17.94 -0.07
CA VAL A 161 -16.30 19.34 0.34
C VAL A 161 -15.58 20.26 -0.63
N TRP A 162 -16.32 21.25 -1.13
CA TRP A 162 -15.89 22.21 -2.13
C TRP A 162 -15.97 23.63 -1.58
N GLU A 163 -14.95 24.45 -1.82
CA GLU A 163 -14.89 25.85 -1.39
C GLU A 163 -15.01 26.78 -2.61
N GLN A 164 -15.82 27.82 -2.48
CA GLN A 164 -15.95 28.86 -3.50
C GLN A 164 -14.74 29.80 -3.50
N VAL A 165 -14.04 29.85 -4.63
CA VAL A 165 -12.79 30.63 -4.80
C VAL A 165 -13.08 32.03 -5.35
N GLU A 166 -14.05 32.14 -6.26
CA GLU A 166 -14.38 33.40 -6.94
C GLU A 166 -15.67 34.02 -6.39
N PRO A 167 -15.79 35.37 -6.31
CA PRO A 167 -16.99 36.04 -5.79
C PRO A 167 -18.20 36.01 -6.75
N ALA A 168 -18.46 34.89 -7.43
CA ALA A 168 -19.73 34.67 -8.14
C ALA A 168 -20.90 34.75 -7.15
N ARG A 169 -21.96 35.48 -7.51
CA ARG A 169 -23.14 35.68 -6.65
C ARG A 169 -24.39 35.12 -7.31
N LEU A 170 -25.18 34.44 -6.50
CA LEU A 170 -26.53 34.02 -6.85
C LEU A 170 -27.40 34.40 -5.66
N GLU A 171 -27.97 35.60 -5.71
CA GLU A 171 -28.72 36.19 -4.59
C GLU A 171 -30.18 35.75 -4.62
N GLY A 172 -30.82 35.70 -3.45
CA GLY A 172 -32.24 35.38 -3.31
C GLY A 172 -32.62 33.91 -3.47
N VAL A 173 -31.65 33.00 -3.61
CA VAL A 173 -31.90 31.56 -3.74
C VAL A 173 -31.80 30.89 -2.38
N LYS A 174 -32.90 30.27 -1.94
CA LYS A 174 -32.93 29.38 -0.78
C LYS A 174 -33.47 28.03 -1.22
N ARG A 175 -32.65 27.00 -1.08
CA ARG A 175 -33.01 25.60 -1.40
C ARG A 175 -32.45 24.69 -0.35
N THR A 176 -33.20 23.65 0.00
CA THR A 176 -32.74 22.56 0.85
C THR A 176 -32.38 21.40 -0.06
N ASP A 177 -31.18 20.86 0.10
CA ASP A 177 -30.64 19.73 -0.66
C ASP A 177 -30.79 19.83 -2.20
N PRO A 178 -30.37 20.94 -2.83
CA PRO A 178 -30.51 21.08 -4.28
C PRO A 178 -29.57 20.14 -5.05
N ALA A 179 -30.03 19.64 -6.20
CA ALA A 179 -29.19 18.95 -7.16
C ALA A 179 -28.16 19.92 -7.77
N VAL A 180 -26.92 19.46 -7.91
CA VAL A 180 -25.80 20.25 -8.42
C VAL A 180 -24.98 19.48 -9.43
N THR A 181 -24.42 20.22 -10.37
CA THR A 181 -23.46 19.69 -11.35
C THR A 181 -22.17 20.47 -11.23
N ILE A 182 -21.07 19.78 -10.97
CA ILE A 182 -19.73 20.35 -10.98
C ILE A 182 -19.04 19.93 -12.28
N LYS A 183 -18.65 20.91 -13.09
CA LYS A 183 -17.94 20.69 -14.35
C LYS A 183 -16.47 21.09 -14.20
N PRO A 184 -15.53 20.27 -14.68
CA PRO A 184 -14.17 20.73 -14.83
C PRO A 184 -14.09 21.84 -15.89
N GLY A 185 -13.14 22.73 -15.71
CA GLY A 185 -12.77 23.79 -16.63
C GLY A 185 -11.26 23.81 -16.86
N LEU A 186 -10.78 24.85 -17.54
CA LEU A 186 -9.35 25.00 -17.82
C LEU A 186 -8.53 25.18 -16.53
N LEU A 187 -7.28 24.70 -16.55
CA LEU A 187 -6.29 24.92 -15.48
C LEU A 187 -6.74 24.39 -14.11
N ASN A 188 -7.30 23.18 -14.07
CA ASN A 188 -7.74 22.48 -12.84
C ASN A 188 -8.80 23.24 -12.03
N VAL A 189 -9.54 24.13 -12.69
CA VAL A 189 -10.64 24.87 -12.11
C VAL A 189 -11.92 24.06 -12.23
N TRP A 190 -12.78 24.11 -11.22
CA TRP A 190 -14.10 23.48 -11.26
C TRP A 190 -15.20 24.52 -11.12
N PHE A 191 -16.30 24.30 -11.81
CA PHE A 191 -17.47 25.16 -11.78
C PHE A 191 -18.67 24.38 -11.25
N LEU A 192 -19.18 24.80 -10.10
CA LEU A 192 -20.40 24.25 -9.52
C LEU A 192 -21.60 25.05 -10.01
N ARG A 193 -22.60 24.34 -10.54
CA ARG A 193 -23.88 24.89 -10.96
C ARG A 193 -25.00 24.21 -10.19
N ILE A 194 -25.96 25.01 -9.72
CA ILE A 194 -27.20 24.48 -9.13
C ILE A 194 -28.20 24.20 -10.25
N ASP A 195 -28.87 23.04 -10.20
CA ASP A 195 -29.93 22.73 -11.15
C ASP A 195 -31.06 23.77 -11.09
N GLY A 196 -31.56 24.19 -12.25
CA GLY A 196 -32.51 25.30 -12.37
C GLY A 196 -31.89 26.71 -12.35
N TYR A 197 -30.57 26.86 -12.17
CA TYR A 197 -29.89 28.15 -12.24
C TYR A 197 -28.75 28.14 -13.28
N ASN A 198 -28.63 29.23 -14.04
CA ASN A 198 -27.61 29.31 -15.09
C ASN A 198 -26.24 29.77 -14.55
N THR A 199 -26.21 30.44 -13.40
CA THR A 199 -24.98 31.00 -12.82
C THR A 199 -24.06 29.88 -12.29
N PRO A 200 -22.84 29.71 -12.84
CA PRO A 200 -21.84 28.82 -12.26
C PRO A 200 -20.99 29.57 -11.22
N ALA A 201 -20.54 28.87 -10.19
CA ALA A 201 -19.56 29.37 -9.22
C ALA A 201 -18.26 28.59 -9.34
N LYS A 202 -17.14 29.31 -9.38
CA LYS A 202 -15.82 28.70 -9.37
C LYS A 202 -15.50 28.13 -7.99
N VAL A 203 -15.23 26.84 -7.94
CA VAL A 203 -14.98 26.07 -6.72
C VAL A 203 -13.66 25.30 -6.80
N ARG A 204 -13.13 24.96 -5.63
CA ARG A 204 -11.97 24.08 -5.46
C ARG A 204 -12.31 23.06 -4.38
N ARG A 205 -11.95 21.79 -4.61
CA ARG A 205 -12.12 20.76 -3.59
C ARG A 205 -11.15 20.98 -2.44
N ILE A 206 -11.64 20.83 -1.21
CA ILE A 206 -10.84 20.95 0.01
C ILE A 206 -10.82 19.66 0.84
N LYS A 207 -11.77 18.74 0.61
CA LYS A 207 -11.84 17.42 1.26
C LYS A 207 -12.47 16.41 0.32
#